data_AF-A0A7J5X8I1-F1
#
_entry.id   AF-A0A7J5X8I1-F1
#
_cell.length_a   1.000
_cell.length_b   1.000
_cell.length_c   1.000
_cell.angle_alpha   90.00
_cell.angle_beta   90.00
_cell.angle_gamma   90.00
#
_symmetry.space_group_name_H-M   'P 1'
#
loop_
_entity.id
_entity.type
_entity.pdbx_description
1 polymer ?
#
loop_
_entity_poly.entity_id
_entity_poly.type
_entity_poly.pdbx_seq_one_letter_code
_entity_poly.pdbx_strand_id
1 'polypeptide(L)'
;MWQVLKQKYSLRVKRDDVMKLLRELNPRGCERRSRRRFTRRTYHSMGPNYMWHADGYDKLKPFGCIDGFSRKVLWLECGPTNNNPRVIAQYFLKCVRNLGVIPMRLICTLRHHHHDYHSGASSHMYGTSMTNQRIEAWWSILRKGRSQFWMELFADLRDAGYFNGSHEHQCLLRFCFIDVIQKDLDECVRLWNSHRIRPSRTASCPGGVPNELYYLPHRFGSRDCGFEIEQAELDAVPETNLSIAPCGDQNMQEYLDFAMERNDLQKPENWETASELYMKLKEYAQL
;
A
#
# COMPACT_ATOMS: atom_id res chain seq x y z
N MET A 1 12.26 -4.39 -11.26
CA MET A 1 13.62 -3.88 -11.52
C MET A 1 13.79 -3.26 -12.90
N TRP A 2 13.67 -3.97 -14.02
CA TRP A 2 13.90 -3.37 -15.36
C TRP A 2 13.08 -2.09 -15.62
N GLN A 3 11.78 -2.10 -15.32
CA GLN A 3 10.93 -0.91 -15.40
C GLN A 3 11.37 0.21 -14.43
N VAL A 4 11.89 -0.13 -13.25
CA VAL A 4 12.40 0.84 -12.26
C VAL A 4 13.64 1.53 -12.81
N LEU A 5 14.59 0.78 -13.37
CA LEU A 5 15.80 1.33 -14.01
C LEU A 5 15.43 2.31 -15.13
N LYS A 6 14.42 1.97 -15.93
CA LYS A 6 13.94 2.84 -17.01
C LYS A 6 13.18 4.08 -16.50
N GLN A 7 12.29 3.92 -15.52
CA GLN A 7 11.36 4.99 -15.10
C GLN A 7 11.92 5.91 -14.02
N LYS A 8 12.76 5.40 -13.12
CA LYS A 8 13.34 6.17 -12.02
C LYS A 8 14.71 6.72 -12.38
N TYR A 9 15.56 5.88 -12.98
CA TYR A 9 16.96 6.23 -13.23
C TYR A 9 17.21 6.59 -14.71
N SER A 10 16.17 6.61 -15.54
CA SER A 10 16.26 6.91 -16.99
C SER A 10 17.26 6.03 -17.76
N LEU A 11 17.57 4.83 -17.23
CA LEU A 11 18.54 3.93 -17.82
C LEU A 11 17.91 3.09 -18.94
N ARG A 12 18.57 3.06 -20.11
CA ARG A 12 18.20 2.20 -21.25
C ARG A 12 18.98 0.90 -21.22
N VAL A 13 18.47 -0.06 -20.47
CA VAL A 13 19.06 -1.40 -20.33
C VAL A 13 18.15 -2.47 -20.94
N LYS A 14 18.74 -3.54 -21.51
CA LYS A 14 17.95 -4.67 -22.00
C LYS A 14 17.34 -5.42 -20.82
N ARG A 15 16.10 -5.88 -21.00
CA ARG A 15 15.38 -6.63 -19.96
C ARG A 15 16.15 -7.89 -19.54
N ASP A 16 16.73 -8.60 -20.49
CA ASP A 16 17.40 -9.87 -20.22
C ASP A 16 18.66 -9.68 -19.38
N ASP A 17 19.43 -8.62 -19.63
CA ASP A 17 20.62 -8.27 -18.83
C ASP A 17 20.24 -7.95 -17.39
N VAL A 18 19.18 -7.17 -17.19
CA VAL A 18 18.66 -6.88 -15.84
C VAL A 18 18.19 -8.17 -15.14
N MET A 19 17.57 -9.10 -15.87
CA MET A 19 17.12 -10.36 -15.29
C MET A 19 18.28 -11.31 -14.95
N LYS A 20 19.38 -11.30 -15.71
CA LYS A 20 20.61 -12.02 -15.38
C LYS A 20 21.24 -11.47 -14.10
N LEU A 21 21.47 -10.16 -14.04
CA LEU A 21 22.02 -9.48 -12.86
C LEU A 21 21.16 -9.70 -11.62
N LEU A 22 19.82 -9.68 -11.73
CA LEU A 22 18.95 -9.97 -10.60
C LEU A 22 19.07 -11.40 -10.07
N ARG A 23 19.41 -12.37 -10.91
CA ARG A 23 19.63 -13.75 -10.47
C ARG A 23 20.94 -13.88 -9.70
N GLU A 24 21.95 -13.13 -10.09
CA GLU A 24 23.24 -13.07 -9.40
C GLU A 24 23.13 -12.31 -8.07
N LEU A 25 22.50 -11.13 -8.09
CA LEU A 25 22.38 -10.25 -6.91
C LEU A 25 21.36 -10.76 -5.88
N ASN A 26 20.30 -11.45 -6.31
CA ASN A 26 19.27 -11.96 -5.40
C ASN A 26 18.76 -13.34 -5.86
N PRO A 27 19.59 -14.40 -5.73
CA PRO A 27 19.24 -15.75 -6.16
C PRO A 27 18.06 -16.32 -5.37
N ARG A 28 18.04 -16.13 -4.05
CA ARG A 28 16.96 -16.58 -3.15
C ARG A 28 15.62 -15.93 -3.51
N GLY A 29 15.61 -14.63 -3.80
CA GLY A 29 14.43 -13.90 -4.25
C GLY A 29 13.96 -14.31 -5.64
N CYS A 30 14.86 -14.74 -6.52
CA CYS A 30 14.51 -15.34 -7.81
C CYS A 30 13.86 -16.73 -7.67
N GLU A 31 14.42 -17.60 -6.84
CA GLU A 31 13.90 -18.95 -6.61
C GLU A 31 12.52 -18.93 -5.96
N ARG A 32 12.30 -18.04 -4.98
CA ARG A 32 10.96 -17.83 -4.38
C ARG A 32 9.91 -17.37 -5.39
N ARG A 33 10.31 -16.74 -6.51
CA ARG A 33 9.39 -16.29 -7.57
C ARG A 33 8.99 -17.38 -8.56
N SER A 34 9.75 -18.48 -8.65
CA SER A 34 9.48 -19.58 -9.59
C SER A 34 8.49 -20.62 -9.05
N ARG A 35 8.26 -20.67 -7.74
CA ARG A 35 7.41 -21.68 -7.10
C ARG A 35 5.92 -21.26 -7.01
N ARG A 36 5.05 -22.23 -7.31
CA ARG A 36 3.57 -22.28 -7.18
C ARG A 36 2.77 -21.42 -8.16
N ARG A 37 1.91 -22.09 -8.94
CA ARG A 37 0.88 -21.48 -9.79
C ARG A 37 -0.47 -22.06 -9.41
N PHE A 38 -1.25 -21.32 -8.63
CA PHE A 38 -2.63 -21.68 -8.32
C PHE A 38 -3.51 -21.47 -9.55
N THR A 39 -4.47 -22.37 -9.80
CA THR A 39 -5.46 -22.23 -10.89
C THR A 39 -6.43 -21.11 -10.52
N ARG A 40 -6.45 -20.04 -11.32
CA ARG A 40 -7.20 -18.81 -10.99
C ARG A 40 -8.61 -18.86 -11.59
N ARG A 41 -9.61 -18.48 -10.78
CA ARG A 41 -10.97 -18.19 -11.25
C ARG A 41 -10.96 -16.94 -12.14
N THR A 42 -11.86 -16.87 -13.12
CA THR A 42 -12.00 -15.69 -13.97
C THR A 42 -12.63 -14.55 -13.18
N TYR A 43 -11.86 -13.50 -12.90
CA TYR A 43 -12.36 -12.27 -12.30
C TYR A 43 -13.13 -11.45 -13.36
N HIS A 44 -14.30 -10.91 -13.01
CA HIS A 44 -15.14 -10.09 -13.90
C HIS A 44 -15.35 -8.69 -13.31
N SER A 45 -15.19 -7.65 -14.13
CA SER A 45 -15.50 -6.26 -13.77
C SER A 45 -15.92 -5.48 -15.02
N MET A 46 -16.91 -4.60 -14.86
CA MET A 46 -17.48 -3.82 -15.96
C MET A 46 -16.59 -2.66 -16.41
N GLY A 47 -15.75 -2.15 -15.51
CA GLY A 47 -14.87 -1.01 -15.75
C GLY A 47 -14.21 -0.49 -14.47
N PRO A 48 -13.43 0.59 -14.55
CA PRO A 48 -12.90 1.29 -13.39
C PRO A 48 -14.04 1.70 -12.45
N ASN A 49 -13.74 1.76 -11.15
CA ASN A 49 -14.69 2.14 -10.10
C ASN A 49 -15.91 1.23 -9.96
N TYR A 50 -16.00 0.14 -10.73
CA TYR A 50 -17.04 -0.88 -10.54
C TYR A 50 -16.88 -1.56 -9.18
N MET A 51 -15.64 -1.87 -8.81
CA MET A 51 -15.33 -2.57 -7.57
C MET A 51 -13.94 -2.20 -7.06
N TRP A 52 -13.89 -1.65 -5.86
CA TRP A 52 -12.65 -1.40 -5.13
C TRP A 52 -12.40 -2.49 -4.10
N HIS A 53 -11.16 -2.95 -4.03
CA HIS A 53 -10.68 -4.02 -3.15
C HIS A 53 -9.76 -3.38 -2.13
N ALA A 54 -10.19 -3.22 -0.88
CA ALA A 54 -9.32 -2.72 0.19
C ALA A 54 -9.02 -3.82 1.20
N ASP A 55 -7.82 -3.77 1.78
CA ASP A 55 -7.35 -4.78 2.71
C ASP A 55 -6.16 -4.28 3.53
N GLY A 56 -5.97 -4.88 4.70
CA GLY A 56 -4.78 -4.70 5.52
C GLY A 56 -3.69 -5.70 5.14
N TYR A 57 -2.43 -5.31 5.35
CA TYR A 57 -1.28 -6.17 5.13
C TYR A 57 -0.45 -6.32 6.40
N ASP A 58 -0.60 -7.45 7.10
CA ASP A 58 -0.06 -7.61 8.45
C ASP A 58 1.48 -7.52 8.57
N LYS A 59 2.23 -7.65 7.47
CA LYS A 59 3.71 -7.75 7.55
C LYS A 59 4.41 -6.43 7.84
N LEU A 60 3.91 -5.34 7.27
CA LEU A 60 4.40 -3.97 7.52
C LEU A 60 3.29 -3.08 8.08
N LYS A 61 2.11 -3.67 8.35
CA LYS A 61 0.83 -3.01 8.64
C LYS A 61 0.35 -1.93 7.64
N PRO A 62 0.74 -1.89 6.34
CA PRO A 62 0.10 -0.96 5.44
C PRO A 62 -1.31 -1.42 5.10
N PHE A 63 -2.11 -0.46 4.68
CA PHE A 63 -3.41 -0.68 4.07
C PHE A 63 -3.40 -0.22 2.65
N GLY A 64 -3.97 -1.04 1.78
CA GLY A 64 -4.08 -0.71 0.39
C GLY A 64 -5.52 -0.71 -0.06
N CYS A 65 -5.74 -0.05 -1.18
CA CYS A 65 -6.89 -0.34 -2.02
C CYS A 65 -6.49 -0.34 -3.48
N ILE A 66 -7.13 -1.23 -4.24
CA ILE A 66 -6.90 -1.41 -5.65
C ILE A 66 -8.23 -1.47 -6.41
N ASP A 67 -8.28 -0.80 -7.55
CA ASP A 67 -9.41 -0.91 -8.47
C ASP A 67 -9.41 -2.27 -9.18
N GLY A 68 -10.55 -2.96 -9.18
CA GLY A 68 -10.67 -4.34 -9.64
C GLY A 68 -10.48 -4.54 -11.15
N PHE A 69 -10.79 -3.52 -11.96
CA PHE A 69 -10.68 -3.57 -13.42
C PHE A 69 -9.29 -3.16 -13.90
N SER A 70 -8.88 -1.95 -13.56
CA SER A 70 -7.62 -1.33 -13.98
C SER A 70 -6.42 -1.95 -13.27
N ARG A 71 -6.63 -2.49 -12.05
CA ARG A 71 -5.57 -2.85 -11.10
C ARG A 71 -4.72 -1.64 -10.70
N LYS A 72 -5.26 -0.43 -10.78
CA LYS A 72 -4.65 0.78 -10.25
C LYS A 72 -4.73 0.71 -8.73
N VAL A 73 -3.59 0.87 -8.05
CA VAL A 73 -3.56 1.06 -6.61
C VAL A 73 -4.01 2.48 -6.33
N LEU A 74 -5.12 2.61 -5.60
CA LEU A 74 -5.78 3.88 -5.34
C LEU A 74 -5.13 4.60 -4.16
N TRP A 75 -4.84 3.85 -3.08
CA TRP A 75 -4.01 4.30 -1.97
C TRP A 75 -3.23 3.13 -1.37
N LEU A 76 -2.15 3.47 -0.66
CA LEU A 76 -1.31 2.54 0.07
C LEU A 76 -0.64 3.28 1.23
N GLU A 77 -1.17 3.11 2.43
CA GLU A 77 -0.83 3.94 3.59
C GLU A 77 -0.28 3.04 4.72
N CYS A 78 0.89 3.38 5.23
CA CYS A 78 1.48 2.75 6.41
C CYS A 78 0.97 3.44 7.67
N GLY A 79 0.66 2.67 8.71
CA GLY A 79 0.16 3.22 9.96
C GLY A 79 0.45 2.33 11.16
N PRO A 80 0.28 2.86 12.37
CA PRO A 80 0.55 2.14 13.62
C PRO A 80 -0.44 1.00 13.89
N THR A 81 -1.66 1.09 13.37
CA THR A 81 -2.70 0.08 13.58
C THR A 81 -3.34 -0.26 12.26
N ASN A 82 -3.61 -1.55 12.06
CA ASN A 82 -4.46 -2.04 11.00
C ASN A 82 -5.84 -2.58 11.42
N ASN A 83 -6.17 -2.42 12.70
CA ASN A 83 -7.38 -2.99 13.29
C ASN A 83 -8.44 -1.92 13.63
N ASN A 84 -8.10 -0.64 13.51
CA ASN A 84 -9.03 0.45 13.80
C ASN A 84 -9.81 0.83 12.52
N PRO A 85 -11.12 0.54 12.44
CA PRO A 85 -11.91 0.85 11.25
C PRO A 85 -12.00 2.34 10.95
N ARG A 86 -11.81 3.22 11.94
CA ARG A 86 -11.83 4.67 11.72
C ARG A 86 -10.63 5.14 10.89
N VAL A 87 -9.46 4.53 11.07
CA VAL A 87 -8.26 4.82 10.27
C VAL A 87 -8.48 4.41 8.82
N ILE A 88 -9.09 3.25 8.61
CA ILE A 88 -9.44 2.75 7.27
C ILE A 88 -10.45 3.70 6.61
N ALA A 89 -11.46 4.15 7.36
CA ALA A 89 -12.43 5.13 6.88
C ALA A 89 -11.77 6.46 6.48
N GLN A 90 -10.80 6.96 7.25
CA GLN A 90 -10.04 8.16 6.88
C GLN A 90 -9.28 7.99 5.56
N TYR A 91 -8.59 6.87 5.35
CA TYR A 91 -7.90 6.60 4.09
C TYR A 91 -8.86 6.52 2.91
N PHE A 92 -10.02 5.88 3.11
CA PHE A 92 -11.08 5.84 2.11
C PHE A 92 -11.60 7.24 1.78
N LEU A 93 -11.96 8.04 2.79
CA LEU A 93 -12.46 9.41 2.60
C LEU A 93 -11.41 10.31 1.92
N LYS A 94 -10.14 10.22 2.33
CA LYS A 94 -9.02 10.90 1.67
C LYS A 94 -8.95 10.53 0.19
N CYS A 95 -9.07 9.25 -0.14
CA CYS A 95 -9.08 8.78 -1.52
C CYS A 95 -10.29 9.33 -2.31
N VAL A 96 -11.50 9.25 -1.75
CA VAL A 96 -12.71 9.76 -2.40
C VAL A 96 -12.61 11.26 -2.62
N ARG A 97 -12.14 12.04 -1.63
CA ARG A 97 -11.91 13.48 -1.78
C ARG A 97 -10.92 13.82 -2.89
N ASN A 98 -9.85 13.04 -3.02
CA ASN A 98 -8.84 13.24 -4.05
C ASN A 98 -9.32 12.86 -5.46
N LEU A 99 -10.20 11.86 -5.57
CA LEU A 99 -10.67 11.36 -6.87
C LEU A 99 -12.02 11.96 -7.29
N GLY A 100 -12.79 12.54 -6.37
CA GLY A 100 -14.15 13.03 -6.62
C GLY A 100 -15.16 11.94 -6.97
N VAL A 101 -14.84 10.67 -6.70
CA VAL A 101 -15.69 9.52 -7.08
C VAL A 101 -15.79 8.46 -5.99
N ILE A 102 -16.95 7.83 -5.91
CA ILE A 102 -17.24 6.66 -5.07
C ILE A 102 -17.42 5.44 -5.96
N PRO A 103 -16.88 4.25 -5.61
CA PRO A 103 -17.07 3.05 -6.40
C PRO A 103 -18.49 2.52 -6.32
N MET A 104 -18.92 1.80 -7.35
CA MET A 104 -20.19 1.07 -7.34
C MET A 104 -20.22 -0.02 -6.28
N ARG A 105 -19.10 -0.68 -6.00
CA ARG A 105 -18.98 -1.65 -4.92
C ARG A 105 -17.66 -1.46 -4.19
N LEU A 106 -17.68 -1.54 -2.88
CA LEU A 106 -16.48 -1.56 -2.06
C LEU A 106 -16.44 -2.89 -1.32
N ILE A 107 -15.37 -3.65 -1.50
CA ILE A 107 -15.08 -4.82 -0.66
C ILE A 107 -14.38 -4.31 0.61
N CYS A 108 -15.18 -3.61 1.42
CA CYS A 108 -15.04 -3.18 2.82
C CYS A 108 -16.15 -2.13 3.09
N THR A 109 -16.60 -1.97 4.34
CA THR A 109 -17.79 -1.19 4.72
C THR A 109 -17.66 0.30 4.38
N LEU A 110 -18.62 0.91 3.64
CA LEU A 110 -19.04 2.35 3.68
C LEU A 110 -19.86 2.78 2.43
N ARG A 111 -21.19 2.51 2.38
CA ARG A 111 -22.13 3.10 1.39
C ARG A 111 -23.58 3.13 1.94
N HIS A 112 -23.76 3.53 3.20
CA HIS A 112 -25.04 3.43 3.91
C HIS A 112 -26.12 4.44 3.42
N HIS A 113 -25.73 5.61 2.91
CA HIS A 113 -26.65 6.74 2.70
C HIS A 113 -27.13 6.97 1.25
N HIS A 114 -26.84 6.07 0.30
CA HIS A 114 -27.37 6.20 -1.07
C HIS A 114 -28.76 5.54 -1.22
N HIS A 115 -29.51 5.91 -2.25
CA HIS A 115 -30.87 5.41 -2.53
C HIS A 115 -30.97 4.47 -3.76
N ASP A 116 -29.84 3.99 -4.30
CA ASP A 116 -29.81 3.04 -5.42
C ASP A 116 -29.94 1.56 -4.95
N TYR A 117 -30.25 0.63 -5.86
CA TYR A 117 -30.35 -0.80 -5.53
C TYR A 117 -29.05 -1.40 -4.94
N HIS A 118 -27.91 -0.73 -5.15
CA HIS A 118 -26.59 -1.11 -4.67
C HIS A 118 -26.16 -0.32 -3.44
N SER A 119 -27.08 0.34 -2.72
CA SER A 119 -26.80 1.08 -1.50
C SER A 119 -27.05 0.25 -0.24
N GLY A 120 -26.70 0.81 0.93
CA GLY A 120 -26.98 0.16 2.21
C GLY A 120 -26.28 -1.20 2.33
N ALA A 121 -27.00 -2.25 2.71
CA ALA A 121 -26.44 -3.60 2.83
C ALA A 121 -25.98 -4.20 1.49
N SER A 122 -26.57 -3.78 0.36
CA SER A 122 -26.24 -4.28 -0.99
C SER A 122 -24.94 -3.72 -1.57
N SER A 123 -24.47 -2.59 -1.01
CA SER A 123 -23.18 -1.99 -1.33
C SER A 123 -21.99 -2.78 -0.77
N HIS A 124 -22.29 -3.67 0.18
CA HIS A 124 -21.35 -4.39 0.99
C HIS A 124 -21.41 -5.88 0.67
N MET A 125 -20.27 -6.47 0.37
CA MET A 125 -20.13 -7.93 0.34
C MET A 125 -19.12 -8.32 1.42
N TYR A 126 -19.57 -9.06 2.43
CA TYR A 126 -18.67 -9.84 3.28
C TYR A 126 -18.02 -10.91 2.41
N GLY A 127 -16.84 -10.58 1.92
CA GLY A 127 -16.00 -11.48 1.17
C GLY A 127 -15.11 -12.28 2.11
N THR A 128 -15.07 -13.60 1.97
CA THR A 128 -13.93 -14.36 2.50
C THR A 128 -12.65 -13.89 1.78
N SER A 129 -11.46 -14.06 2.37
CA SER A 129 -10.15 -13.72 1.74
C SER A 129 -10.09 -14.15 0.25
N MET A 130 -10.72 -15.29 -0.07
CA MET A 130 -10.89 -15.82 -1.43
C MET A 130 -11.58 -14.90 -2.46
N THR A 131 -12.26 -13.83 -2.03
CA THR A 131 -12.96 -12.85 -2.90
C THR A 131 -12.16 -11.57 -3.12
N ASN A 132 -11.23 -11.22 -2.21
CA ASN A 132 -10.37 -10.04 -2.29
C ASN A 132 -9.14 -10.28 -3.17
N GLN A 133 -9.34 -11.02 -4.26
CA GLN A 133 -8.25 -11.63 -5.05
C GLN A 133 -7.30 -10.60 -5.66
N ARG A 134 -7.80 -9.39 -5.94
CA ARG A 134 -7.02 -8.35 -6.62
C ARG A 134 -5.94 -7.78 -5.71
N ILE A 135 -6.33 -7.39 -4.50
CA ILE A 135 -5.37 -6.83 -3.55
C ILE A 135 -4.46 -7.91 -2.97
N GLU A 136 -4.95 -9.13 -2.72
CA GLU A 136 -4.10 -10.24 -2.29
C GLU A 136 -3.04 -10.62 -3.34
N ALA A 137 -3.43 -10.67 -4.61
CA ALA A 137 -2.48 -10.90 -5.68
C ALA A 137 -1.43 -9.77 -5.74
N TRP A 138 -1.85 -8.53 -5.49
CA TRP A 138 -0.98 -7.38 -5.44
C TRP A 138 -0.04 -7.41 -4.23
N TRP A 139 -0.50 -7.81 -3.05
CA TRP A 139 0.33 -8.04 -1.86
C TRP A 139 1.45 -9.06 -2.12
N SER A 140 1.17 -10.10 -2.90
CA SER A 140 2.21 -11.05 -3.33
C SER A 140 3.33 -10.38 -4.13
N ILE A 141 2.98 -9.42 -4.98
CA ILE A 141 3.92 -8.66 -5.80
C ILE A 141 4.72 -7.69 -4.92
N LEU A 142 4.04 -6.94 -4.04
CA LEU A 142 4.67 -6.03 -3.09
C LEU A 142 5.68 -6.78 -2.20
N ARG A 143 5.29 -7.94 -1.67
CA ARG A 143 6.17 -8.81 -0.87
C ARG A 143 7.44 -9.17 -1.63
N LYS A 144 7.30 -9.63 -2.86
CA LYS A 144 8.42 -10.10 -3.70
C LYS A 144 9.33 -8.97 -4.17
N GLY A 145 8.80 -7.75 -4.26
CA GLY A 145 9.53 -6.61 -4.79
C GLY A 145 10.21 -5.74 -3.73
N ARG A 146 9.54 -5.54 -2.59
CA ARG A 146 9.87 -4.46 -1.64
C ARG A 146 9.76 -4.90 -0.20
N SER A 147 8.60 -5.40 0.25
CA SER A 147 8.40 -5.68 1.69
C SER A 147 9.36 -6.72 2.26
N GLN A 148 9.89 -7.62 1.43
CA GLN A 148 10.85 -8.62 1.90
C GLN A 148 12.13 -8.00 2.47
N PHE A 149 12.61 -6.90 1.87
CA PHE A 149 13.79 -6.18 2.37
C PHE A 149 13.54 -5.65 3.79
N TRP A 150 12.44 -4.92 4.00
CA TRP A 150 12.07 -4.40 5.32
C TRP A 150 11.90 -5.50 6.37
N MET A 151 11.29 -6.62 5.98
CA MET A 151 11.16 -7.77 6.88
C MET A 151 12.51 -8.39 7.27
N GLU A 152 13.46 -8.45 6.33
CA GLU A 152 14.81 -8.95 6.59
C GLU A 152 15.59 -7.96 7.47
N LEU A 153 15.55 -6.67 7.17
CA LEU A 153 16.17 -5.62 7.99
C LEU A 153 15.70 -5.66 9.45
N PHE A 154 14.39 -5.76 9.69
CA PHE A 154 13.86 -5.82 11.05
C PHE A 154 14.10 -7.17 11.73
N ALA A 155 14.22 -8.26 10.95
CA ALA A 155 14.67 -9.54 11.50
C ALA A 155 16.14 -9.46 11.93
N ASP A 156 17.01 -8.82 11.14
CA ASP A 156 18.41 -8.64 11.47
C ASP A 156 18.58 -7.79 12.74
N LEU A 157 17.79 -6.72 12.92
CA LEU A 157 17.77 -5.93 14.16
C LEU A 157 17.39 -6.76 15.39
N ARG A 158 16.39 -7.66 15.24
CA ARG A 158 15.97 -8.56 16.31
C ARG A 158 17.07 -9.59 16.62
N ASP A 159 17.60 -10.22 15.58
CA ASP A 159 18.56 -11.32 15.71
C ASP A 159 19.91 -10.82 16.26
N ALA A 160 20.27 -9.56 16.02
CA ALA A 160 21.40 -8.87 16.63
C ALA A 160 21.14 -8.39 18.08
N GLY A 161 19.91 -8.54 18.60
CA GLY A 161 19.55 -8.14 19.96
C GLY A 161 19.18 -6.65 20.14
N TYR A 162 19.07 -5.89 19.05
CA TYR A 162 18.69 -4.47 19.10
C TYR A 162 17.17 -4.25 19.18
N PHE A 163 16.38 -5.27 18.83
CA PHE A 163 14.92 -5.22 18.89
C PHE A 163 14.35 -6.42 19.66
N ASN A 164 13.65 -6.15 20.77
CA ASN A 164 13.03 -7.18 21.63
C ASN A 164 11.51 -7.34 21.43
N GLY A 165 10.88 -6.46 20.65
CA GLY A 165 9.43 -6.49 20.42
C GLY A 165 8.57 -5.81 21.48
N SER A 166 9.15 -5.14 22.49
CA SER A 166 8.40 -4.37 23.49
C SER A 166 7.61 -3.23 22.84
N HIS A 167 6.67 -2.66 23.60
CA HIS A 167 5.88 -1.51 23.13
C HIS A 167 6.78 -0.33 22.76
N GLU A 168 7.79 -0.05 23.59
CA GLU A 168 8.75 1.04 23.41
C GLU A 168 9.59 0.83 22.15
N HIS A 169 10.11 -0.38 21.93
CA HIS A 169 10.86 -0.70 20.71
C HIS A 169 9.97 -0.64 19.46
N GLN A 170 8.71 -1.05 19.54
CA GLN A 170 7.75 -0.92 18.43
C GLN A 170 7.46 0.54 18.11
N CYS A 171 7.27 1.39 19.14
CA CYS A 171 7.09 2.83 18.96
C CYS A 171 8.33 3.47 18.34
N LEU A 172 9.51 3.16 18.88
CA LEU A 172 10.78 3.69 18.37
C LEU A 172 11.04 3.27 16.92
N LEU A 173 10.78 2.01 16.57
CA LEU A 173 10.93 1.52 15.20
C LEU A 173 9.96 2.25 14.26
N ARG A 174 8.70 2.43 14.66
CA ARG A 174 7.74 3.19 13.84
C ARG A 174 8.18 4.64 13.69
N PHE A 175 8.58 5.30 14.76
CA PHE A 175 9.06 6.69 14.73
C PHE A 175 10.19 6.88 13.71
N CYS A 176 11.17 5.99 13.70
CA CYS A 176 12.34 6.11 12.82
C CYS A 176 12.05 5.70 11.37
N PHE A 177 11.17 4.71 11.15
CA PHE A 177 11.03 4.08 9.83
C PHE A 177 9.73 4.43 9.09
N ILE A 178 8.66 4.90 9.75
CA ILE A 178 7.34 5.01 9.12
C ILE A 178 7.34 5.94 7.91
N ASP A 179 8.00 7.10 7.99
CA ASP A 179 8.10 8.06 6.89
C ASP A 179 8.92 7.50 5.72
N VAL A 180 10.02 6.79 6.01
CA VAL A 180 10.87 6.15 5.00
C VAL A 180 10.13 5.01 4.31
N ILE A 181 9.38 4.20 5.06
CA ILE A 181 8.54 3.13 4.52
C ILE A 181 7.44 3.76 3.66
N GLN A 182 6.75 4.80 4.12
CA GLN A 182 5.71 5.46 3.34
C GLN A 182 6.25 5.98 2.01
N LYS A 183 7.42 6.63 2.02
CA LYS A 183 8.11 7.07 0.80
C LYS A 183 8.42 5.92 -0.17
N ASP A 184 8.87 4.77 0.35
CA ASP A 184 9.10 3.56 -0.47
C ASP A 184 7.77 3.00 -1.04
N LEU A 185 6.71 2.98 -0.25
CA LEU A 185 5.36 2.56 -0.65
C LEU A 185 4.78 3.47 -1.74
N ASP A 186 4.91 4.79 -1.59
CA ASP A 186 4.49 5.78 -2.60
C ASP A 186 5.22 5.58 -3.93
N GLU A 187 6.53 5.31 -3.86
CA GLU A 187 7.31 4.97 -5.04
C GLU A 187 6.79 3.69 -5.71
N CYS A 188 6.42 2.67 -4.91
CA CYS A 188 5.81 1.45 -5.41
C CYS A 188 4.51 1.70 -6.13
N VAL A 189 3.62 2.51 -5.56
CA VAL A 189 2.33 2.88 -6.16
C VAL A 189 2.56 3.59 -7.49
N ARG A 190 3.44 4.59 -7.53
CA ARG A 190 3.75 5.34 -8.76
C ARG A 190 4.28 4.44 -9.88
N LEU A 191 5.25 3.57 -9.55
CA LEU A 191 5.83 2.62 -10.50
C LEU A 191 4.80 1.61 -10.98
N TRP A 192 4.00 1.06 -10.05
CA TRP A 192 2.93 0.12 -10.37
C TRP A 192 1.87 0.76 -11.26
N ASN A 193 1.37 1.94 -10.92
CA ASN A 193 0.30 2.57 -11.68
C ASN A 193 0.72 2.97 -13.10
N SER A 194 2.04 3.10 -13.34
CA SER A 194 2.63 3.45 -14.63
C SER A 194 3.19 2.24 -15.41
N HIS A 195 3.19 1.04 -14.84
CA HIS A 195 3.74 -0.14 -15.51
C HIS A 195 2.71 -0.80 -16.43
N ARG A 196 3.17 -1.39 -17.54
CA ARG A 196 2.28 -2.17 -18.41
C ARG A 196 2.08 -3.59 -17.86
N ILE A 197 0.84 -3.93 -17.52
CA ILE A 197 0.39 -5.27 -17.18
C ILE A 197 0.15 -6.06 -18.48
N ARG A 198 0.72 -7.26 -18.57
CA ARG A 198 0.49 -8.15 -19.72
C ARG A 198 -0.93 -8.73 -19.67
N PRO A 199 -1.61 -8.89 -20.82
CA PRO A 199 -2.85 -9.64 -20.90
C PRO A 199 -2.67 -11.07 -20.36
N SER A 200 -3.69 -11.58 -19.66
CA SER A 200 -3.76 -12.97 -19.22
C SER A 200 -4.89 -13.67 -19.96
N ARG A 201 -4.62 -14.85 -20.52
CA ARG A 201 -5.64 -15.65 -21.24
C ARG A 201 -6.85 -16.03 -20.39
N THR A 202 -6.69 -16.04 -19.07
CA THR A 202 -7.71 -16.44 -18.10
C THR A 202 -8.39 -15.27 -17.38
N ALA A 203 -8.01 -14.03 -17.66
CA ALA A 203 -8.61 -12.86 -17.04
C ALA A 203 -9.52 -12.14 -18.03
N SER A 204 -10.74 -11.81 -17.62
CA SER A 204 -11.65 -11.01 -18.47
C SER A 204 -11.17 -9.56 -18.60
N CYS A 205 -10.47 -9.03 -17.58
CA CYS A 205 -9.97 -7.65 -17.62
C CYS A 205 -8.79 -7.51 -18.59
N PRO A 206 -8.76 -6.42 -19.38
CA PRO A 206 -7.75 -6.20 -20.43
C PRO A 206 -6.32 -6.09 -19.85
N GLY A 207 -5.30 -6.34 -20.67
CA GLY A 207 -3.94 -5.90 -20.35
C GLY A 207 -3.76 -4.42 -20.64
N GLY A 208 -2.83 -3.74 -19.97
CA GLY A 208 -2.64 -2.30 -20.14
C GLY A 208 -1.85 -1.68 -19.01
N VAL A 209 -1.66 -0.36 -19.07
CA VAL A 209 -1.10 0.43 -17.96
C VAL A 209 -2.25 0.75 -17.00
N PRO A 210 -2.15 0.51 -15.68
CA PRO A 210 -3.25 0.76 -14.74
C PRO A 210 -3.82 2.18 -14.83
N ASN A 211 -2.97 3.20 -14.94
CA ASN A 211 -3.44 4.58 -15.14
C ASN A 211 -4.24 4.75 -16.45
N GLU A 212 -3.78 4.18 -17.58
CA GLU A 212 -4.52 4.26 -18.84
C GLU A 212 -5.86 3.52 -18.75
N LEU A 213 -5.87 2.35 -18.11
CA LEU A 213 -7.06 1.54 -17.92
C LEU A 213 -8.09 2.23 -17.03
N TYR A 214 -7.63 2.98 -16.03
CA TYR A 214 -8.46 3.69 -15.07
C TYR A 214 -9.04 4.99 -15.65
N TYR A 215 -8.19 5.85 -16.23
CA TYR A 215 -8.61 7.18 -16.71
C TYR A 215 -9.17 7.17 -18.14
N LEU A 216 -8.83 6.16 -18.96
CA LEU A 216 -9.27 6.08 -20.37
C LEU A 216 -9.97 4.73 -20.66
N PRO A 217 -10.99 4.32 -19.89
CA PRO A 217 -11.61 3.00 -20.04
C PRO A 217 -12.26 2.78 -21.40
N HIS A 218 -12.72 3.84 -22.06
CA HIS A 218 -13.30 3.81 -23.41
C HIS A 218 -12.35 3.22 -24.45
N ARG A 219 -11.03 3.39 -24.30
CA ARG A 219 -10.02 2.80 -25.20
C ARG A 219 -9.94 1.27 -25.10
N PHE A 220 -10.54 0.70 -24.07
CA PHE A 220 -10.54 -0.73 -23.78
C PHE A 220 -11.95 -1.33 -23.82
N GLY A 221 -12.92 -0.65 -24.46
CA GLY A 221 -14.29 -1.12 -24.60
C GLY A 221 -15.07 -1.13 -23.28
N SER A 222 -14.71 -0.26 -22.35
CA SER A 222 -15.30 -0.15 -21.02
C SER A 222 -15.66 1.31 -20.70
N ARG A 223 -16.30 1.55 -19.56
CA ARG A 223 -16.68 2.89 -19.07
C ARG A 223 -16.37 3.02 -17.58
N ASP A 224 -16.24 4.26 -17.13
CA ASP A 224 -16.21 4.52 -15.69
C ASP A 224 -17.56 4.10 -15.06
N CYS A 225 -17.49 3.41 -13.94
CA CYS A 225 -18.65 2.94 -13.18
C CYS A 225 -18.79 3.68 -11.84
N GLY A 226 -17.96 4.68 -11.58
CA GLY A 226 -17.98 5.49 -10.38
C GLY A 226 -19.16 6.44 -10.34
N PHE A 227 -19.55 6.82 -9.14
CA PHE A 227 -20.52 7.87 -8.87
C PHE A 227 -19.75 9.12 -8.48
N GLU A 228 -20.00 10.22 -9.18
CA GLU A 228 -19.49 11.54 -8.78
C GLU A 228 -20.08 11.93 -7.42
N ILE A 229 -19.27 12.57 -6.60
CA ILE A 229 -19.70 13.09 -5.30
C ILE A 229 -19.37 14.58 -5.23
N GLU A 230 -20.31 15.37 -4.74
CA GLU A 230 -20.10 16.80 -4.56
C GLU A 230 -19.27 17.08 -3.31
N GLN A 231 -18.44 18.12 -3.36
CA GLN A 231 -17.55 18.43 -2.24
C GLN A 231 -18.31 18.82 -0.96
N ALA A 232 -19.49 19.44 -1.11
CA ALA A 232 -20.38 19.73 0.00
C ALA A 232 -20.84 18.46 0.75
N GLU A 233 -21.03 17.34 0.04
CA GLU A 233 -21.39 16.06 0.67
C GLU A 233 -20.21 15.46 1.45
N LEU A 234 -18.98 15.70 0.98
CA LEU A 234 -17.74 15.25 1.64
C LEU A 234 -17.36 16.10 2.84
N ASP A 235 -17.71 17.39 2.82
CA ASP A 235 -17.52 18.33 3.92
C ASP A 235 -18.54 18.11 5.04
N ALA A 236 -19.74 17.62 4.69
CA ALA A 236 -20.75 17.21 5.66
C ALA A 236 -20.36 15.95 6.46
N VAL A 237 -19.39 15.16 5.97
CA VAL A 237 -18.84 14.03 6.73
C VAL A 237 -17.85 14.60 7.75
N PRO A 238 -18.15 14.53 9.06
CA PRO A 238 -17.26 15.07 10.07
C PRO A 238 -15.89 14.41 9.93
N GLU A 239 -14.85 15.23 9.80
CA GLU A 239 -13.49 14.75 9.89
C GLU A 239 -13.34 14.07 11.25
N THR A 240 -13.18 12.75 11.23
CA THR A 240 -12.78 12.04 12.42
C THR A 240 -11.34 12.48 12.63
N ASN A 241 -11.11 13.46 13.51
CA ASN A 241 -9.77 13.87 13.92
C ASN A 241 -9.15 12.76 14.78
N LEU A 242 -8.85 11.61 14.18
CA LEU A 242 -7.89 10.69 14.79
C LEU A 242 -6.50 11.23 14.47
N SER A 243 -6.00 12.08 15.35
CA SER A 243 -4.56 12.30 15.47
C SER A 243 -3.97 11.03 16.08
N ILE A 244 -3.63 10.06 15.25
CA ILE A 244 -2.85 8.91 15.71
C ILE A 244 -1.39 9.29 15.55
N ALA A 245 -0.68 9.34 16.67
CA ALA A 245 0.77 9.51 16.67
C ALA A 245 1.41 8.50 15.70
N PRO A 246 2.34 8.93 14.82
CA PRO A 246 3.01 8.03 13.88
C PRO A 246 3.66 6.81 14.54
N CYS A 247 4.25 6.99 15.73
CA CYS A 247 4.82 5.88 16.49
C CYS A 247 3.75 4.97 17.14
N GLY A 248 2.49 5.41 17.20
CA GLY A 248 1.35 4.69 17.76
C GLY A 248 1.05 5.02 19.23
N ASP A 249 1.84 5.88 19.87
CA ASP A 249 1.69 6.29 21.26
C ASP A 249 2.05 7.77 21.43
N GLN A 250 1.15 8.58 21.98
CA GLN A 250 1.30 10.03 22.09
C GLN A 250 2.49 10.42 22.99
N ASN A 251 2.65 9.75 24.13
CA ASN A 251 3.69 10.09 25.10
C ASN A 251 5.08 9.72 24.57
N MET A 252 5.19 8.55 23.92
CA MET A 252 6.42 8.14 23.25
C MET A 252 6.75 9.08 22.08
N GLN A 253 5.75 9.52 21.31
CA GLN A 253 5.95 10.48 20.22
C GLN A 253 6.55 11.79 20.75
N GLU A 254 5.93 12.39 21.76
CA GLU A 254 6.39 13.64 22.38
C GLU A 254 7.80 13.51 22.97
N TYR A 255 8.10 12.40 23.64
CA TYR A 255 9.43 12.14 24.16
C TYR A 255 10.49 12.02 23.05
N LEU A 256 10.20 11.28 21.98
CA LEU A 256 11.12 11.08 20.87
C LEU A 256 11.33 12.36 20.06
N ASP A 257 10.28 13.16 19.86
CA ASP A 257 10.38 14.49 19.24
C ASP A 257 11.26 15.41 20.08
N PHE A 258 11.08 15.43 21.41
CA PHE A 258 11.98 16.16 22.32
C PHE A 258 13.44 15.66 22.25
N ALA A 259 13.64 14.33 22.18
CA ALA A 259 14.97 13.75 22.07
C ALA A 259 15.65 14.11 20.73
N MET A 260 14.89 14.20 19.63
CA MET A 260 15.37 14.68 18.34
C MET A 260 15.85 16.13 18.42
N GLU A 261 15.01 17.02 18.95
CA GLU A 261 15.32 18.46 19.06
C GLU A 261 16.53 18.72 19.97
N ARG A 262 16.56 18.07 21.14
CA ARG A 262 17.63 18.25 22.12
C ARG A 262 19.01 17.83 21.60
N ASN A 263 19.07 16.83 20.73
CA ASN A 263 20.30 16.28 20.20
C ASN A 263 20.59 16.70 18.73
N ASP A 264 19.83 17.67 18.21
CA ASP A 264 19.93 18.18 16.83
C ASP A 264 19.94 17.07 15.76
N LEU A 265 19.08 16.06 15.97
CA LEU A 265 18.95 14.92 15.06
C LEU A 265 18.04 15.27 13.88
N GLN A 266 18.37 14.73 12.72
CA GLN A 266 17.62 14.96 11.49
C GLN A 266 16.71 13.78 11.16
N LYS A 267 15.58 14.08 10.51
CA LYS A 267 14.66 13.04 10.03
C LYS A 267 15.37 12.18 8.97
N PRO A 268 15.14 10.86 8.98
CA PRO A 268 15.83 9.95 8.07
C PRO A 268 15.27 10.03 6.65
N GLU A 269 16.13 9.91 5.66
CA GLU A 269 15.74 9.97 4.24
C GLU A 269 15.65 8.60 3.56
N ASN A 270 16.36 7.62 4.13
CA ASN A 270 16.57 6.27 3.62
C ASN A 270 16.69 5.28 4.79
N TRP A 271 16.82 3.99 4.46
CA TRP A 271 16.83 2.94 5.47
C TRP A 271 18.12 2.96 6.32
N GLU A 272 19.25 3.39 5.75
CA GLU A 272 20.52 3.51 6.46
C GLU A 272 20.41 4.56 7.58
N THR A 273 20.03 5.78 7.22
CA THR A 273 19.83 6.90 8.16
C THR A 273 18.73 6.61 9.18
N ALA A 274 17.67 5.89 8.80
CA ALA A 274 16.64 5.44 9.74
C ALA A 274 17.18 4.43 10.77
N SER A 275 18.09 3.55 10.34
CA SER A 275 18.71 2.55 11.22
C SER A 275 19.71 3.23 12.18
N GLU A 276 20.49 4.19 11.69
CA GLU A 276 21.37 5.01 12.52
C GLU A 276 20.58 5.81 13.56
N LEU A 277 19.47 6.43 13.14
CA LEU A 277 18.60 7.17 14.05
C LEU A 277 17.99 6.27 15.12
N TYR A 278 17.52 5.09 14.72
CA TYR A 278 16.98 4.08 15.65
C TYR A 278 17.99 3.73 16.75
N MET A 279 19.25 3.49 16.38
CA MET A 279 20.30 3.14 17.34
C MET A 279 20.60 4.30 18.30
N LYS A 280 20.73 5.53 17.79
CA LYS A 280 20.98 6.72 18.63
C LYS A 280 19.85 6.98 19.63
N LEU A 281 18.60 6.97 19.16
CA LEU A 281 17.44 7.21 20.02
C LEU A 281 17.24 6.07 21.03
N LYS A 282 17.56 4.83 20.67
CA LYS A 282 17.56 3.69 21.60
C LYS A 282 18.53 3.93 22.77
N GLU A 283 19.75 4.37 22.47
CA GLU A 283 20.76 4.71 23.49
C GLU A 283 20.30 5.85 24.40
N TYR A 284 19.73 6.93 23.84
CA TYR A 284 19.23 8.06 24.63
C TYR A 284 18.03 7.68 25.52
N ALA A 285 17.17 6.79 25.03
CA ALA A 285 16.02 6.28 25.77
C ALA A 285 16.40 5.20 26.80
N GLN A 286 17.66 4.73 26.82
CA GLN A 286 18.13 3.62 27.66
C GLN A 286 17.30 2.33 27.48
N LEU A 287 16.86 2.09 26.23
CA LEU A 287 16.15 0.88 25.79
C LEU A 287 17.14 -0.14 25.23
#